data_AF-Q71I89-F1
#
_entry.id   AF-Q71I89-F1
#
_cell.length_a   1.000
_cell.length_b   1.000
_cell.length_c   1.000
_cell.angle_alpha   90.00
_cell.angle_beta   90.00
_cell.angle_gamma   90.00
#
_symmetry.space_group_name_H-M   'P 1'
#
loop_
_entity.id
_entity.type
_entity.pdbx_description
1 polymer ?
#
loop_
_entity_poly.entity_id
_entity_poly.type
_entity_poly.pdbx_seq_one_letter_code
_entity_poly.pdbx_strand_id
1 'polypeptide(L)'
;LPLVDVATNVIIGKSIKEQGYDYGLAPEKKTVAVKMPVFSFEKITGAEIALGPEMKSTGEVLGILKTVEEAMYKAFMGTGLDLPKAQERLSARSRIRLRKEFLPIAKEYHNFGYDLYATQGTWVPSS
;
A
#
# COMPACT_ATOMS: atom_id res chain seq x y z
N LEU A 1 -7.36 -21.35 4.45
CA LEU A 1 -8.24 -22.18 3.60
C LEU A 1 -7.58 -22.29 2.24
N PRO A 2 -7.35 -23.50 1.72
CA PRO A 2 -6.88 -23.70 0.36
C PRO A 2 -8.03 -23.46 -0.63
N LEU A 3 -8.37 -22.19 -0.88
CA LEU A 3 -9.58 -21.82 -1.63
C LEU A 3 -9.62 -22.40 -3.04
N VAL A 4 -8.46 -22.49 -3.70
CA VAL A 4 -8.36 -23.06 -5.05
C VAL A 4 -8.77 -24.53 -5.04
N ASP A 5 -8.17 -25.35 -4.18
CA ASP A 5 -8.49 -26.77 -4.09
C ASP A 5 -9.96 -27.02 -3.72
N VAL A 6 -10.49 -26.21 -2.80
CA VAL A 6 -11.90 -26.30 -2.41
C VAL A 6 -12.83 -26.01 -3.58
N ALA A 7 -12.56 -24.93 -4.32
CA ALA A 7 -13.34 -24.56 -5.50
C ALA A 7 -13.23 -25.61 -6.61
N THR A 8 -12.03 -26.15 -6.85
CA THR A 8 -11.81 -27.23 -7.83
C THR A 8 -12.63 -28.48 -7.48
N ASN A 9 -12.63 -28.88 -6.21
CA ASN A 9 -13.43 -30.02 -5.75
C ASN A 9 -14.95 -29.79 -5.91
N VAL A 10 -15.42 -28.56 -5.69
CA VAL A 10 -16.82 -28.19 -5.95
C VAL A 10 -17.17 -28.34 -7.44
N ILE A 11 -16.28 -27.89 -8.33
CA ILE A 11 -16.47 -28.01 -9.78
C ILE A 11 -16.61 -29.48 -10.23
N ILE A 12 -15.85 -30.40 -9.63
CA ILE A 12 -15.92 -31.84 -9.95
C ILE A 12 -17.02 -32.59 -9.18
N GLY A 13 -17.93 -31.87 -8.51
CA GLY A 13 -19.13 -32.43 -7.90
C GLY A 13 -19.04 -32.75 -6.41
N LYS A 14 -17.93 -32.44 -5.73
CA LYS A 14 -17.80 -32.60 -4.27
C LYS A 14 -18.20 -31.31 -3.56
N SER A 15 -19.33 -31.34 -2.86
CA SER A 15 -19.84 -30.18 -2.12
C SER A 15 -18.87 -29.68 -1.05
N ILE A 16 -19.02 -28.41 -0.64
CA ILE A 16 -18.21 -27.78 0.41
C ILE A 16 -18.29 -28.58 1.73
N LYS A 17 -19.49 -29.08 2.08
CA LYS A 17 -19.72 -29.89 3.28
C LYS A 17 -19.03 -31.25 3.23
N GLU A 18 -19.07 -31.94 2.08
CA GLU A 18 -18.36 -33.22 1.89
C GLU A 18 -16.84 -33.08 2.03
N GLN A 19 -16.31 -31.88 1.79
CA GLN A 19 -14.91 -31.54 1.99
C GLN A 19 -14.56 -31.16 3.44
N GLY A 20 -15.53 -31.17 4.36
CA GLY A 20 -15.32 -30.86 5.78
C GLY A 20 -15.34 -29.36 6.11
N TYR A 21 -15.89 -28.53 5.23
CA TYR A 21 -16.04 -27.09 5.47
C TYR A 21 -17.51 -26.71 5.68
N ASP A 22 -17.73 -25.72 6.53
CA ASP A 22 -19.04 -25.10 6.72
C ASP A 22 -19.25 -23.95 5.75
N TYR A 23 -20.52 -23.68 5.44
CA TYR A 23 -20.90 -22.48 4.70
C TYR A 23 -20.77 -21.23 5.59
N GLY A 24 -20.48 -20.10 4.96
CA GLY A 24 -20.37 -18.81 5.63
C GLY A 24 -18.96 -18.24 5.58
N LEU A 25 -18.68 -17.31 6.49
CA LEU A 25 -17.38 -16.66 6.58
C LEU A 25 -16.40 -17.52 7.38
N ALA A 26 -15.14 -17.52 6.94
CA ALA A 26 -14.06 -18.09 7.73
C ALA A 26 -13.91 -17.33 9.06
N PRO A 27 -13.44 -17.99 10.14
CA PRO A 27 -13.16 -17.33 11.39
C PRO A 27 -12.21 -16.15 11.19
N GLU A 28 -12.50 -15.05 11.88
CA GLU A 28 -11.66 -13.87 11.85
C GLU A 28 -10.26 -14.22 12.39
N LYS A 29 -9.23 -13.76 11.69
CA LYS A 29 -7.85 -13.97 12.11
C LYS A 29 -7.40 -12.83 13.00
N LYS A 30 -6.55 -13.13 13.98
CA LYS A 30 -5.85 -12.14 14.83
C LYS A 30 -4.73 -11.37 14.10
N THR A 31 -4.71 -11.41 12.78
CA THR A 31 -3.65 -10.87 11.94
C THR A 31 -4.26 -10.00 10.86
N VAL A 32 -3.61 -8.89 10.56
CA VAL A 32 -3.92 -8.01 9.43
C VAL A 32 -3.08 -8.44 8.23
N ALA A 33 -3.70 -8.49 7.06
CA ALA A 33 -3.04 -8.73 5.78
C ALA A 33 -3.17 -7.51 4.87
N VAL A 34 -2.04 -6.92 4.47
CA VAL A 34 -1.96 -5.79 3.54
C VAL A 34 -1.42 -6.31 2.21
N LYS A 35 -2.26 -6.23 1.17
CA LYS A 35 -1.89 -6.51 -0.23
C LYS A 35 -1.49 -5.20 -0.90
N MET A 36 -0.28 -5.13 -1.42
CA MET A 36 0.24 -3.92 -2.05
C MET A 36 0.76 -4.22 -3.47
N PRO A 37 0.49 -3.33 -4.46
CA PRO A 37 1.01 -3.50 -5.81
C PRO A 37 2.52 -3.26 -5.90
N VAL A 38 3.17 -3.94 -6.84
CA VAL A 38 4.55 -3.69 -7.27
C VAL A 38 4.51 -3.06 -8.66
N PHE A 39 5.27 -1.99 -8.86
CA PHE A 39 5.39 -1.30 -10.14
C PHE A 39 6.82 -1.36 -10.68
N SER A 40 6.96 -1.57 -11.99
CA SER A 40 8.26 -1.69 -12.67
C SER A 40 8.65 -0.42 -13.43
N PHE A 41 8.35 0.77 -12.88
CA PHE A 41 8.52 2.05 -13.59
C PHE A 41 9.97 2.33 -14.02
N GLU A 42 10.96 1.93 -13.22
CA GLU A 42 12.39 2.10 -13.53
C GLU A 42 12.83 1.32 -14.78
N LYS A 43 12.09 0.26 -15.14
CA LYS A 43 12.42 -0.60 -16.29
C LYS A 43 11.80 -0.10 -17.60
N ILE A 44 10.88 0.88 -17.54
CA ILE A 44 10.13 1.35 -18.71
C ILE A 44 10.35 2.85 -18.89
N THR A 45 11.41 3.22 -19.59
CA THR A 45 11.71 4.60 -19.97
C THR A 45 10.57 5.20 -20.79
N GLY A 46 10.07 6.37 -20.35
CA GLY A 46 8.98 7.09 -21.01
C GLY A 46 7.57 6.66 -20.60
N ALA A 47 7.43 5.66 -19.71
CA ALA A 47 6.13 5.29 -19.18
C ALA A 47 5.55 6.38 -18.27
N GLU A 48 4.27 6.67 -18.44
CA GLU A 48 3.54 7.55 -17.54
C GLU A 48 3.36 6.86 -16.17
N ILE A 49 4.06 7.37 -15.16
CA ILE A 49 4.05 6.85 -13.78
C ILE A 49 2.77 7.19 -12.99
N ALA A 50 1.89 8.02 -13.54
CA ALA A 50 0.64 8.39 -12.89
C ALA A 50 -0.34 7.20 -12.89
N LEU A 51 -0.97 6.98 -11.73
CA LEU A 51 -2.04 5.99 -11.60
C LEU A 51 -3.32 6.52 -12.25
N GLY A 52 -4.01 5.64 -12.97
CA GLY A 52 -5.27 5.91 -13.63
C GLY A 52 -6.23 4.74 -13.46
N PRO A 53 -7.32 4.68 -14.24
CA PRO A 53 -8.26 3.57 -14.22
C PRO A 53 -7.65 2.25 -14.73
N GLU A 54 -6.55 2.35 -15.48
CA GLU A 54 -5.82 1.19 -16.00
C GLU A 54 -4.91 0.57 -14.94
N MET A 55 -4.88 -0.77 -14.89
CA MET A 55 -3.98 -1.51 -14.02
C MET A 55 -2.54 -1.40 -14.53
N LYS A 56 -1.69 -0.65 -13.81
CA LYS A 56 -0.27 -0.46 -14.14
C LYS A 56 0.71 -1.34 -13.34
N SER A 57 0.23 -2.03 -12.31
CA SER A 57 1.06 -2.89 -11.45
C SER A 57 1.45 -4.17 -12.17
N THR A 58 2.70 -4.60 -12.03
CA THR A 58 3.23 -5.83 -12.65
C THR A 58 3.28 -7.01 -11.69
N GLY A 59 2.99 -6.77 -10.42
CA GLY A 59 2.99 -7.80 -9.38
C GLY A 59 2.38 -7.30 -8.09
N GLU A 60 2.48 -8.13 -7.05
CA GLU A 60 1.90 -7.88 -5.74
C GLU A 60 2.77 -8.48 -4.64
N VAL A 61 2.69 -7.85 -3.47
CA VAL A 61 3.33 -8.31 -2.24
C VAL A 61 2.32 -8.33 -1.11
N LEU A 62 2.53 -9.21 -0.14
CA LEU A 62 1.62 -9.40 0.98
C LEU A 62 2.38 -9.27 2.31
N GLY A 63 2.02 -8.25 3.08
CA GLY A 63 2.45 -8.10 4.46
C GLY A 63 1.40 -8.65 5.41
N ILE A 64 1.76 -9.63 6.23
CA ILE A 64 0.86 -10.22 7.25
C ILE A 64 1.50 -10.08 8.63
N LEU A 65 0.91 -9.26 9.49
CA LEU A 65 1.36 -8.95 10.85
C LEU A 65 0.16 -8.66 11.78
N LYS A 66 0.39 -8.19 13.02
CA LYS A 66 -0.68 -8.01 14.01
C LYS A 66 -1.41 -6.68 13.86
N THR A 67 -0.70 -5.63 13.43
CA THR A 67 -1.30 -4.31 13.18
C THR A 67 -1.21 -3.92 11.70
N VAL A 68 -1.98 -2.89 11.31
CA VAL A 68 -1.98 -2.38 9.94
C VAL A 68 -0.64 -1.75 9.58
N GLU A 69 -0.05 -0.99 10.50
CA GLU A 69 1.22 -0.27 10.32
C GLU A 69 2.37 -1.26 10.10
N GLU A 70 2.44 -2.28 10.94
CA GLU A 70 3.41 -3.36 10.84
C GLU A 70 3.25 -4.11 9.50
N ALA A 71 2.03 -4.54 9.17
CA ALA A 71 1.75 -5.27 7.94
C ALA A 71 2.07 -4.43 6.69
N MET A 72 1.74 -3.14 6.72
CA MET A 72 2.05 -2.20 5.65
C MET A 72 3.56 -2.00 5.50
N TYR A 73 4.29 -1.81 6.59
CA TYR A 73 5.76 -1.69 6.55
C TYR A 73 6.40 -2.96 5.96
N LYS A 74 5.95 -4.14 6.38
CA LYS A 74 6.41 -5.41 5.80
C LYS A 74 6.09 -5.54 4.32
N ALA A 75 4.92 -5.07 3.88
CA ALA A 75 4.57 -5.03 2.46
C ALA A 75 5.53 -4.11 1.69
N PHE A 76 5.85 -2.92 2.23
CA PHE A 76 6.81 -1.99 1.62
C PHE A 76 8.20 -2.59 1.48
N MET A 77 8.71 -3.29 2.49
CA MET A 77 9.99 -4.01 2.35
C MET A 77 9.94 -5.06 1.24
N GLY A 78 8.77 -5.67 0.99
CA GLY A 78 8.59 -6.67 -0.05
C GLY A 78 8.65 -6.11 -1.48
N THR A 79 8.40 -4.82 -1.70
CA THR A 79 8.42 -4.23 -3.05
C THR A 79 9.83 -3.97 -3.57
N GLY A 80 10.84 -4.01 -2.70
CA GLY A 80 12.20 -3.60 -3.03
C GLY A 80 12.40 -2.08 -3.08
N LEU A 81 11.43 -1.29 -2.58
CA LEU A 81 11.60 0.15 -2.41
C LEU A 81 12.46 0.44 -1.18
N ASP A 82 13.47 1.30 -1.35
CA ASP A 82 14.19 1.87 -0.23
C ASP A 82 13.34 2.98 0.41
N LEU A 83 12.82 2.70 1.60
CA LEU A 83 12.14 3.72 2.39
C LEU A 83 13.17 4.72 2.93
N PRO A 84 12.90 6.03 2.82
CA PRO A 84 13.80 7.05 3.33
C PRO A 84 14.04 6.87 4.82
N LYS A 85 15.29 6.95 5.24
CA LYS A 85 15.66 6.85 6.65
C LYS A 85 15.31 8.16 7.36
N ALA A 86 15.18 8.09 8.68
CA ALA A 86 14.92 9.27 9.51
C ALA A 86 15.97 10.35 9.22
N GLN A 87 15.54 11.62 9.19
CA GLN A 87 16.38 12.82 8.97
C GLN A 87 16.91 13.03 7.54
N GLU A 88 16.38 12.33 6.54
CA GLU A 88 16.67 12.63 5.13
C GLU A 88 15.88 13.85 4.63
N ARG A 89 16.29 14.42 3.48
CA ARG A 89 15.59 15.54 2.86
C ARG A 89 14.35 15.04 2.11
N LEU A 90 13.19 15.65 2.36
CA LEU A 90 11.95 15.29 1.69
C LEU A 90 11.44 16.44 0.83
N SER A 91 11.23 16.16 -0.47
CA SER A 91 10.54 17.09 -1.36
C SER A 91 9.02 16.85 -1.31
N ALA A 92 8.25 17.89 -1.00
CA ALA A 92 6.80 17.87 -0.94
C ALA A 92 6.17 18.69 -2.08
N ARG A 93 5.20 18.10 -2.77
CA ARG A 93 4.38 18.78 -3.76
C ARG A 93 2.91 18.45 -3.54
N SER A 94 2.09 19.46 -3.30
CA SER A 94 0.64 19.30 -3.15
C SER A 94 -0.11 20.12 -4.21
N ARG A 95 -1.30 19.62 -4.57
CA ARG A 95 -2.27 20.40 -5.36
C ARG A 95 -2.84 21.49 -4.47
N ILE A 96 -3.07 22.70 -5.01
CA ILE A 96 -3.56 23.87 -4.26
C ILE A 96 -4.81 23.55 -3.42
N ARG A 97 -5.74 22.76 -3.97
CA ARG A 97 -6.98 22.36 -3.29
C ARG A 97 -6.78 21.48 -2.05
N LEU A 98 -5.67 20.73 -1.97
CA LEU A 98 -5.37 19.79 -0.89
C LEU A 98 -4.41 20.37 0.16
N ARG A 99 -4.01 21.65 0.04
CA ARG A 99 -3.01 22.26 0.94
C ARG A 99 -3.41 22.22 2.41
N LYS A 100 -4.69 22.44 2.73
CA LYS A 100 -5.19 22.44 4.11
C LYS A 100 -5.07 21.06 4.76
N GLU A 101 -5.32 20.00 4.01
CA GLU A 101 -5.18 18.60 4.45
C GLU A 101 -3.73 18.15 4.49
N PHE A 102 -2.87 18.71 3.63
CA PHE A 102 -1.45 18.40 3.60
C PHE A 102 -0.65 19.03 4.75
N LEU A 103 -1.11 20.18 5.27
CA LEU A 103 -0.36 20.95 6.28
C LEU A 103 -0.12 20.18 7.59
N PRO A 104 -1.09 19.45 8.18
CA PRO A 104 -0.85 18.62 9.36
C PRO A 104 0.24 17.56 9.12
N ILE A 105 0.21 16.90 7.96
CA ILE A 105 1.19 15.88 7.59
C ILE A 105 2.59 16.50 7.48
N ALA A 106 2.72 17.64 6.78
CA ALA A 106 3.99 18.34 6.67
C ALA A 106 4.55 18.76 8.05
N LYS A 107 3.69 19.25 8.96
CA LYS A 107 4.11 19.59 10.33
C LYS A 107 4.63 18.38 11.10
N GLU A 108 3.97 17.23 10.96
CA GLU A 108 4.38 15.99 11.61
C GLU A 108 5.77 15.53 11.13
N TYR A 109 6.01 15.54 9.81
CA TYR A 109 7.32 15.21 9.25
C TYR A 109 8.41 16.20 9.67
N HIS A 110 8.11 17.49 9.76
CA HIS A 110 9.06 18.46 10.31
C HIS A 110 9.40 18.17 11.78
N ASN A 111 8.41 17.81 12.59
CA ASN A 111 8.61 17.42 13.99
C ASN A 111 9.43 16.12 14.12
N PHE A 112 9.39 15.23 13.14
CA PHE A 112 10.26 14.07 13.04
C PHE A 112 11.69 14.38 12.57
N GLY A 113 12.01 15.65 12.32
CA GLY A 113 13.35 16.12 11.96
C GLY A 113 13.68 16.06 10.47
N TYR A 114 12.67 15.98 9.60
CA TYR A 114 12.88 16.06 8.15
C TYR A 114 12.99 17.51 7.67
N ASP A 115 13.96 17.76 6.79
CA ASP A 115 14.03 19.01 6.02
C ASP A 115 13.04 18.97 4.86
N LEU A 116 12.05 19.86 4.88
CA LEU A 116 10.99 19.91 3.87
C LEU A 116 11.26 20.97 2.80
N TYR A 117 11.29 20.54 1.54
CA TYR A 117 11.39 21.42 0.38
C TYR A 117 10.08 21.39 -0.40
N ALA A 118 9.60 22.55 -0.85
CA ALA A 118 8.34 22.65 -1.57
C ALA A 118 8.48 23.48 -2.86
N THR A 119 7.70 23.11 -3.88
CA THR A 119 7.56 23.97 -5.07
C THR A 119 6.83 25.27 -4.70
N GLN A 120 7.02 26.35 -5.46
CA GLN A 120 6.37 27.65 -5.21
C GLN A 120 4.83 27.53 -5.11
N GLY A 121 4.22 26.66 -5.91
CA GLY A 121 2.79 26.36 -5.89
C GLY A 121 2.32 25.45 -4.75
N THR A 122 3.21 25.02 -3.87
CA THR A 122 2.90 24.25 -2.65
C THR A 122 3.20 25.05 -1.39
N TRP A 123 4.19 25.94 -1.46
CA TRP A 123 4.56 26.82 -0.35
C TRP A 123 3.39 27.72 0.06
N VAL A 124 3.16 27.78 1.37
CA VAL A 124 2.27 28.73 2.01
C VAL A 124 3.11 29.45 3.07
N PRO A 125 3.28 30.78 2.96
CA PRO A 125 4.01 31.52 3.98
C PRO A 125 3.36 31.29 5.34
N SER A 126 4.18 30.94 6.33
CA SER A 126 3.78 30.92 7.72
C SER A 126 3.52 32.36 8.18
N SER A 127 2.24 32.71 8.36
CA SER A 127 1.80 33.86 9.14
C SER A 127 1.95 33.58 10.62
#